data_AF-A0A4Q2XNG1-F1
#
_entry.id   AF-A0A4Q2XNG1-F1
#
_cell.length_a   1.000
_cell.length_b   1.000
_cell.length_c   1.000
_cell.angle_alpha   90.00
_cell.angle_beta   90.00
_cell.angle_gamma   90.00
#
_symmetry.space_group_name_H-M   'P 1'
#
loop_
_entity.id
_entity.type
_entity.pdbx_description
1 polymer ?
#
loop_
_entity_poly.entity_id
_entity_poly.type
_entity_poly.pdbx_seq_one_letter_code
_entity_poly.pdbx_strand_id
1 'polypeptide(L)'
;GLTKTGAGRLTVNANLFYSGATGVLEGELESNGTIEGTSVTVAPGATLTGNIGGTSPVRVEGTLAPGSGLGHIELGGLTLAAGSTMAIDLGDWSQPDPGTGHDTATVASLAVQATSASKLRLSLDSTLLANFSETARSLTLVTAASGITGLDSGNWQVEAPGFPGTGTWSLSASGSGLVLAYTPGGGTGGGGYTSWAAGFPGLTDSAPGADPDRDGVSNLLEYALNGNPTQANTDLLPAAAVTPAGFEFTFTRLRASASGTDQVFEYGSTLGAWTAVAIPAASGGNVTITPNTPAQGLDSVRVTLPASAAVDGRLFGRLRVTSRN
;
A
#
# COMPACT_ATOMS: atom_id res chain seq x y z
N GLY A 1 -37.07 7.10 -18.92
CA GLY A 1 -35.85 6.63 -18.27
C GLY A 1 -34.79 6.43 -19.32
N LEU A 2 -33.58 6.08 -18.88
CA LEU A 2 -32.45 5.78 -19.76
C LEU A 2 -31.98 4.36 -19.47
N THR A 3 -31.68 3.60 -20.52
CA THR A 3 -31.10 2.26 -20.37
C THR A 3 -29.88 2.16 -21.25
N LYS A 4 -28.73 1.95 -20.62
CA LYS A 4 -27.45 1.76 -21.29
C LYS A 4 -27.12 0.26 -21.35
N THR A 5 -27.01 -0.26 -22.57
CA THR A 5 -26.59 -1.63 -22.90
C THR A 5 -25.42 -1.62 -23.90
N GLY A 6 -24.84 -2.79 -24.20
CA GLY A 6 -23.67 -2.94 -25.07
C GLY A 6 -22.35 -2.57 -24.39
N ALA A 7 -21.25 -3.19 -24.82
CA ALA A 7 -19.93 -3.03 -24.20
C ALA A 7 -19.31 -1.62 -24.36
N GLY A 8 -19.83 -0.79 -25.28
CA GLY A 8 -19.28 0.54 -25.54
C GLY A 8 -19.61 1.57 -24.46
N ARG A 9 -19.06 2.78 -24.62
CA ARG A 9 -19.33 3.96 -23.79
C ARG A 9 -20.45 4.80 -24.40
N LEU A 10 -21.38 5.26 -23.56
CA LEU A 10 -22.32 6.33 -23.88
C LEU A 10 -21.94 7.55 -23.05
N THR A 11 -21.61 8.66 -23.70
CA THR A 11 -21.33 9.93 -23.03
C THR A 11 -22.54 10.85 -23.10
N VAL A 12 -22.96 11.37 -21.95
CA VAL A 12 -24.06 12.31 -21.81
C VAL A 12 -23.54 13.62 -21.22
N ASN A 13 -23.53 14.69 -22.03
CA ASN A 13 -23.08 16.02 -21.61
C ASN A 13 -24.24 16.97 -21.24
N ALA A 14 -25.47 16.44 -21.19
CA ALA A 14 -26.68 17.22 -20.91
C ALA A 14 -27.22 16.89 -19.51
N ASN A 15 -27.98 17.83 -18.94
CA ASN A 15 -28.74 17.59 -17.72
C ASN A 15 -29.96 16.71 -18.03
N LEU A 16 -30.17 15.68 -17.21
CA LEU A 16 -31.22 14.69 -17.34
C LEU A 16 -32.27 14.89 -16.24
N PHE A 17 -33.49 15.28 -16.65
CA PHE A 17 -34.63 15.56 -15.76
C PHE A 17 -35.83 14.62 -15.97
N TYR A 18 -35.62 13.49 -16.64
CA TYR A 18 -36.70 12.53 -16.82
C TYR A 18 -36.98 11.77 -15.52
N SER A 19 -38.23 11.33 -15.32
CA SER A 19 -38.65 10.66 -14.08
C SER A 19 -38.51 9.14 -14.08
N GLY A 20 -38.35 8.52 -15.25
CA GLY A 20 -38.16 7.07 -15.34
C GLY A 20 -36.74 6.65 -14.98
N ALA A 21 -36.56 5.44 -14.42
CA ALA A 21 -35.27 4.93 -13.96
C ALA A 21 -34.14 4.97 -15.00
N THR A 22 -32.91 5.07 -14.50
CA THR A 22 -31.67 4.95 -15.26
C THR A 22 -30.97 3.64 -14.94
N GLY A 23 -30.85 2.76 -15.93
CA GLY A 23 -30.12 1.50 -15.81
C GLY A 23 -28.84 1.53 -16.64
N VAL A 24 -27.70 1.31 -16.00
CA VAL A 24 -26.43 1.00 -16.67
C VAL A 24 -26.23 -0.50 -16.59
N LEU A 25 -26.67 -1.22 -17.62
CA LEU A 25 -26.73 -2.68 -17.63
C LEU A 25 -25.45 -3.31 -18.18
N GLU A 26 -24.81 -2.65 -19.15
CA GLU A 26 -23.57 -3.11 -19.77
C GLU A 26 -22.71 -1.92 -20.23
N GLY A 27 -21.40 -2.14 -20.30
CA GLY A 27 -20.43 -1.13 -20.72
C GLY A 27 -20.42 0.06 -19.78
N GLU A 28 -20.28 1.25 -20.36
CA GLU A 28 -20.03 2.47 -19.58
C GLU A 28 -21.03 3.58 -19.89
N LEU A 29 -21.57 4.20 -18.84
CA LEU A 29 -22.28 5.46 -18.92
C LEU A 29 -21.40 6.55 -18.31
N GLU A 30 -20.89 7.45 -19.14
CA GLU A 30 -20.23 8.66 -18.70
C GLU A 30 -21.24 9.81 -18.72
N SER A 31 -21.46 10.45 -17.56
CA SER A 31 -22.35 11.60 -17.46
C SER A 31 -21.58 12.81 -16.91
N ASN A 32 -21.59 13.89 -17.68
CA ASN A 32 -20.93 15.16 -17.36
C ASN A 32 -21.94 16.31 -17.17
N GLY A 33 -23.19 15.95 -16.88
CA GLY A 33 -24.26 16.86 -16.48
C GLY A 33 -24.97 16.35 -15.23
N THR A 34 -26.12 16.93 -14.90
CA THR A 34 -26.91 16.47 -13.77
C THR A 34 -27.78 15.26 -14.10
N ILE A 35 -27.98 14.36 -13.14
CA ILE A 35 -29.02 13.31 -13.19
C ILE A 35 -29.96 13.53 -12.01
N GLU A 36 -31.18 13.96 -12.29
CA GLU A 36 -32.14 14.37 -11.25
C GLU A 36 -33.56 13.82 -11.51
N GLY A 37 -34.30 13.59 -10.42
CA GLY A 37 -35.69 13.12 -10.48
C GLY A 37 -35.84 11.63 -10.83
N THR A 38 -34.75 10.86 -10.80
CA THR A 38 -34.74 9.43 -11.15
C THR A 38 -33.95 8.60 -10.13
N SER A 39 -33.91 7.29 -10.31
CA SER A 39 -32.98 6.39 -9.62
C SER A 39 -31.99 5.80 -10.62
N VAL A 40 -30.74 5.63 -10.20
CA VAL A 40 -29.69 5.04 -11.03
C VAL A 40 -29.30 3.68 -10.49
N THR A 41 -29.23 2.67 -11.35
CA THR A 41 -28.67 1.36 -11.00
C THR A 41 -27.55 1.00 -11.97
N VAL A 42 -26.41 0.59 -11.43
CA VAL A 42 -25.25 0.09 -12.19
C VAL A 42 -25.14 -1.40 -11.97
N ALA A 43 -25.39 -2.19 -13.02
CA ALA A 43 -25.36 -3.64 -12.97
C ALA A 43 -23.92 -4.19 -12.83
N PRO A 44 -23.73 -5.46 -12.44
CA PRO A 44 -22.42 -6.08 -12.38
C PRO A 44 -21.70 -6.00 -13.73
N GLY A 45 -20.42 -5.61 -13.72
CA GLY A 45 -19.60 -5.46 -14.92
C GLY A 45 -19.87 -4.20 -15.74
N ALA A 46 -20.83 -3.36 -15.34
CA ALA A 46 -21.04 -2.04 -15.93
C ALA A 46 -20.39 -0.93 -15.10
N THR A 47 -20.16 0.22 -15.72
CA THR A 47 -19.51 1.39 -15.08
C THR A 47 -20.36 2.64 -15.22
N LEU A 48 -20.56 3.35 -14.11
CA LEU A 48 -21.02 4.73 -14.10
C LEU A 48 -19.83 5.65 -13.81
N THR A 49 -19.63 6.66 -14.67
CA THR A 49 -18.49 7.57 -14.57
C THR A 49 -18.82 9.00 -15.00
N GLY A 50 -17.82 9.88 -15.00
CA GLY A 50 -17.93 11.29 -15.38
C GLY A 50 -18.07 12.23 -14.19
N ASN A 51 -18.35 13.50 -14.47
CA ASN A 51 -18.53 14.55 -13.46
C ASN A 51 -20.02 14.80 -13.21
N ILE A 52 -20.67 13.82 -12.59
CA ILE A 52 -22.12 13.81 -12.38
C ILE A 52 -22.49 14.81 -11.29
N GLY A 53 -23.54 15.59 -11.52
CA GLY A 53 -24.20 16.37 -10.47
C GLY A 53 -25.61 15.85 -10.17
N GLY A 54 -26.16 16.25 -9.02
CA GLY A 54 -27.58 16.09 -8.71
C GLY A 54 -27.87 15.21 -7.50
N THR A 55 -29.16 14.95 -7.30
CA THR A 55 -29.68 14.37 -6.04
C THR A 55 -30.32 13.00 -6.22
N SER A 56 -30.22 12.40 -7.41
CA SER A 56 -30.76 11.07 -7.66
C SER A 56 -30.02 10.01 -6.84
N PRO A 57 -30.74 9.08 -6.17
CA PRO A 57 -30.10 7.95 -5.51
C PRO A 57 -29.46 7.01 -6.54
N VAL A 58 -28.28 6.48 -6.20
CA VAL A 58 -27.50 5.57 -7.04
C VAL A 58 -27.22 4.29 -6.28
N ARG A 59 -27.50 3.15 -6.93
CA ARG A 59 -27.12 1.82 -6.46
C ARG A 59 -26.11 1.20 -7.41
N VAL A 60 -24.97 0.78 -6.87
CA VAL A 60 -23.84 0.27 -7.63
C VAL A 60 -23.63 -1.20 -7.30
N GLU A 61 -23.81 -2.08 -8.28
CA GLU A 61 -23.40 -3.49 -8.25
C GLU A 61 -22.15 -3.75 -9.11
N GLY A 62 -21.90 -2.87 -10.10
CA GLY A 62 -20.67 -2.84 -10.90
C GLY A 62 -19.66 -1.85 -10.34
N THR A 63 -19.28 -0.87 -11.17
CA THR A 63 -18.25 0.12 -10.85
C THR A 63 -18.79 1.54 -10.84
N LEU A 64 -18.39 2.31 -9.83
CA LEU A 64 -18.49 3.77 -9.81
C LEU A 64 -17.09 4.35 -9.96
N ALA A 65 -16.88 5.23 -10.95
CA ALA A 65 -15.60 5.85 -11.23
C ALA A 65 -15.79 7.37 -11.37
N PRO A 66 -15.51 8.19 -10.34
CA PRO A 66 -15.64 9.65 -10.48
C PRO A 66 -14.72 10.19 -11.59
N GLY A 67 -15.25 11.08 -12.44
CA GLY A 67 -14.45 11.77 -13.45
C GLY A 67 -14.10 10.97 -14.70
N SER A 68 -13.08 11.47 -15.42
CA SER A 68 -12.42 10.83 -16.58
C SER A 68 -10.92 11.14 -16.48
N GLY A 69 -10.31 10.65 -15.40
CA GLY A 69 -9.22 11.31 -14.69
C GLY A 69 -9.74 11.86 -13.36
N LEU A 70 -8.90 12.65 -12.66
CA LEU A 70 -9.26 13.27 -11.38
C LEU A 70 -10.61 14.00 -11.46
N GLY A 71 -11.56 13.54 -10.64
CA GLY A 71 -12.95 13.97 -10.75
C GLY A 71 -13.73 14.02 -9.46
N HIS A 72 -14.91 14.61 -9.59
CA HIS A 72 -15.89 14.74 -8.52
C HIS A 72 -17.27 14.34 -9.04
N ILE A 73 -17.98 13.54 -8.24
CA ILE A 73 -19.38 13.20 -8.47
C ILE A 73 -20.24 13.64 -7.27
N GLU A 74 -21.36 14.31 -7.54
CA GLU A 74 -22.39 14.63 -6.55
C GLU A 74 -23.67 13.83 -6.83
N LEU A 75 -24.16 13.12 -5.82
CA LEU A 75 -25.32 12.22 -5.91
C LEU A 75 -26.28 12.43 -4.72
N GLY A 76 -27.47 11.83 -4.83
CA GLY A 76 -28.34 11.58 -3.68
C GLY A 76 -27.77 10.52 -2.74
N GLY A 77 -28.61 9.57 -2.31
CA GLY A 77 -28.12 8.42 -1.55
C GLY A 77 -27.29 7.48 -2.41
N LEU A 78 -26.11 7.07 -1.94
CA LEU A 78 -25.24 6.09 -2.59
C LEU A 78 -25.32 4.75 -1.85
N THR A 79 -25.65 3.69 -2.59
CA THR A 79 -25.59 2.30 -2.12
C THR A 79 -24.50 1.55 -2.88
N LEU A 80 -23.46 1.12 -2.17
CA LEU A 80 -22.41 0.24 -2.68
C LEU A 80 -22.80 -1.20 -2.35
N ALA A 81 -23.26 -1.96 -3.34
CA ALA A 81 -23.72 -3.33 -3.16
C ALA A 81 -22.55 -4.29 -2.91
N ALA A 82 -22.86 -5.52 -2.48
CA ALA A 82 -21.84 -6.55 -2.30
C ALA A 82 -21.08 -6.83 -3.60
N GLY A 83 -19.75 -6.76 -3.54
CA GLY A 83 -18.87 -6.97 -4.71
C GLY A 83 -18.72 -5.76 -5.64
N SER A 84 -19.34 -4.62 -5.34
CA SER A 84 -19.18 -3.40 -6.13
C SER A 84 -17.76 -2.85 -6.04
N THR A 85 -17.39 -2.02 -7.02
CA THR A 85 -16.09 -1.36 -7.09
C THR A 85 -16.25 0.15 -7.07
N MET A 86 -15.42 0.83 -6.28
CA MET A 86 -15.10 2.24 -6.49
C MET A 86 -13.74 2.31 -7.16
N ALA A 87 -13.68 2.82 -8.40
CA ALA A 87 -12.43 3.13 -9.09
C ALA A 87 -12.04 4.57 -8.74
N ILE A 88 -10.80 4.76 -8.31
CA ILE A 88 -10.27 6.02 -7.77
C ILE A 88 -8.94 6.31 -8.44
N ASP A 89 -8.88 7.41 -9.18
CA ASP A 89 -7.64 7.97 -9.69
C ASP A 89 -6.90 8.70 -8.56
N LEU A 90 -5.59 8.42 -8.44
CA LEU A 90 -4.67 9.11 -7.56
C LEU A 90 -3.83 10.11 -8.38
N GLY A 91 -3.90 11.36 -7.97
CA GLY A 91 -3.30 12.52 -8.64
C GLY A 91 -1.98 12.93 -8.01
N ASP A 92 -1.97 13.93 -7.13
CA ASP A 92 -0.73 14.39 -6.50
C ASP A 92 -0.67 13.98 -5.02
N TRP A 93 0.42 13.32 -4.61
CA TRP A 93 0.60 12.87 -3.22
C TRP A 93 0.76 14.02 -2.21
N SER A 94 1.25 15.16 -2.67
CA SER A 94 1.44 16.36 -1.87
C SER A 94 0.19 17.23 -1.73
N GLN A 95 -0.85 16.98 -2.53
CA GLN A 95 -2.10 17.77 -2.56
C GLN A 95 -3.23 17.00 -1.88
N PRO A 96 -3.47 17.13 -0.56
CA PRO A 96 -4.48 16.35 0.15
C PRO A 96 -5.93 16.71 -0.22
N ASP A 97 -6.13 17.78 -0.99
CA ASP A 97 -7.46 18.34 -1.20
C ASP A 97 -8.32 17.46 -2.14
N PRO A 98 -9.60 17.25 -1.79
CA PRO A 98 -10.60 16.63 -2.65
C PRO A 98 -10.60 17.18 -4.09
N GLY A 99 -10.55 16.30 -5.09
CA GLY A 99 -10.65 16.68 -6.51
C GLY A 99 -9.37 17.27 -7.13
N THR A 100 -8.29 17.41 -6.37
CA THR A 100 -6.95 17.76 -6.87
C THR A 100 -5.91 16.69 -6.58
N GLY A 101 -6.05 15.98 -5.45
CA GLY A 101 -5.17 14.86 -5.08
C GLY A 101 -5.68 13.48 -5.51
N HIS A 102 -6.99 13.31 -5.60
CA HIS A 102 -7.66 12.03 -5.85
C HIS A 102 -9.15 12.25 -6.19
N ASP A 103 -9.78 11.22 -6.74
CA ASP A 103 -11.22 11.21 -7.01
C ASP A 103 -12.07 11.29 -5.75
N THR A 104 -13.22 11.99 -5.84
CA THR A 104 -14.13 12.14 -4.72
C THR A 104 -15.60 12.03 -5.09
N ALA A 105 -16.44 11.74 -4.11
CA ALA A 105 -17.88 11.83 -4.22
C ALA A 105 -18.52 12.59 -3.05
N THR A 106 -19.54 13.39 -3.34
CA THR A 106 -20.45 13.98 -2.33
C THR A 106 -21.81 13.32 -2.45
N VAL A 107 -22.36 12.85 -1.33
CA VAL A 107 -23.62 12.09 -1.31
C VAL A 107 -24.53 12.53 -0.17
N ALA A 108 -25.83 12.36 -0.32
CA ALA A 108 -26.78 12.60 0.77
C ALA A 108 -26.63 11.58 1.90
N SER A 109 -26.37 10.31 1.56
CA SER A 109 -26.13 9.20 2.50
C SER A 109 -25.27 8.13 1.83
N LEU A 110 -24.57 7.32 2.64
CA LEU A 110 -23.79 6.18 2.15
C LEU A 110 -24.18 4.89 2.88
N ALA A 111 -24.59 3.88 2.10
CA ALA A 111 -24.81 2.52 2.56
C ALA A 111 -23.82 1.56 1.90
N VAL A 112 -22.95 0.94 2.69
CA VAL A 112 -22.06 -0.14 2.26
C VAL A 112 -22.74 -1.46 2.58
N GLN A 113 -23.13 -2.22 1.55
CA GLN A 113 -23.78 -3.52 1.68
C GLN A 113 -22.83 -4.69 1.40
N ALA A 114 -21.53 -4.40 1.35
CA ALA A 114 -20.51 -5.42 1.19
C ALA A 114 -20.42 -6.36 2.39
N THR A 115 -19.95 -7.58 2.12
CA THR A 115 -19.75 -8.61 3.13
C THR A 115 -18.31 -9.13 3.07
N SER A 116 -17.89 -9.89 4.08
CA SER A 116 -16.57 -10.53 4.05
C SER A 116 -16.39 -11.53 2.91
N ALA A 117 -17.49 -12.12 2.41
CA ALA A 117 -17.50 -13.03 1.27
C ALA A 117 -17.56 -12.32 -0.08
N SER A 118 -18.08 -11.08 -0.12
CA SER A 118 -18.21 -10.27 -1.33
C SER A 118 -17.96 -8.80 -0.97
N LYS A 119 -16.68 -8.45 -0.99
CA LYS A 119 -16.15 -7.19 -0.46
C LYS A 119 -16.39 -6.01 -1.40
N LEU A 120 -16.46 -4.82 -0.83
CA LEU A 120 -16.28 -3.55 -1.56
C LEU A 120 -14.83 -3.49 -2.04
N ARG A 121 -14.63 -3.30 -3.34
CA ARG A 121 -13.31 -3.09 -3.93
C ARG A 121 -13.03 -1.61 -4.09
N LEU A 122 -11.89 -1.16 -3.57
CA LEU A 122 -11.31 0.13 -3.89
C LEU A 122 -10.19 -0.10 -4.90
N SER A 123 -10.47 0.16 -6.18
CA SER A 123 -9.48 0.03 -7.26
C SER A 123 -8.77 1.37 -7.41
N LEU A 124 -7.49 1.43 -7.04
CA LEU A 124 -6.69 2.65 -7.09
C LEU A 124 -5.86 2.64 -8.37
N ASP A 125 -6.08 3.64 -9.22
CA ASP A 125 -5.23 3.93 -10.35
C ASP A 125 -4.17 4.97 -9.93
N SER A 126 -2.89 4.63 -10.11
CA SER A 126 -1.76 5.50 -9.77
C SER A 126 -1.00 6.00 -11.01
N THR A 127 -1.57 5.85 -12.20
CA THR A 127 -0.96 6.30 -13.46
C THR A 127 -0.73 7.82 -13.50
N LEU A 128 -1.61 8.60 -12.87
CA LEU A 128 -1.48 10.05 -12.72
C LEU A 128 -0.67 10.45 -11.47
N LEU A 129 -0.20 9.49 -10.68
CA LEU A 129 0.38 9.76 -9.36
C LEU A 129 1.70 10.54 -9.46
N ALA A 130 1.68 11.80 -9.02
CA ALA A 130 2.83 12.68 -8.91
C ALA A 130 3.28 12.85 -7.45
N ASN A 131 4.54 13.22 -7.27
CA ASN A 131 5.13 13.62 -5.98
C ASN A 131 4.95 12.60 -4.85
N PHE A 132 4.81 11.31 -5.18
CA PHE A 132 4.69 10.28 -4.17
C PHE A 132 5.84 10.33 -3.17
N SER A 133 5.47 10.36 -1.89
CA SER A 133 6.37 10.20 -0.77
C SER A 133 5.80 9.10 0.11
N GLU A 134 6.65 8.24 0.61
CA GLU A 134 6.26 7.14 1.50
C GLU A 134 5.94 7.70 2.90
N THR A 135 4.86 8.47 2.99
CA THR A 135 4.39 9.21 4.17
C THR A 135 2.93 8.90 4.43
N ALA A 136 2.54 8.94 5.71
CA ALA A 136 1.16 8.67 6.09
C ALA A 136 0.22 9.68 5.44
N ARG A 137 -0.92 9.18 4.96
CA ARG A 137 -1.88 10.02 4.26
C ARG A 137 -3.30 9.53 4.44
N SER A 138 -4.25 10.46 4.53
CA SER A 138 -5.67 10.17 4.58
C SER A 138 -6.35 10.78 3.36
N LEU A 139 -7.13 9.97 2.63
CA LEU A 139 -7.88 10.35 1.43
C LEU A 139 -9.36 10.20 1.74
N THR A 140 -10.10 11.32 1.80
CA THR A 140 -11.56 11.28 1.90
C THR A 140 -12.13 10.97 0.52
N LEU A 141 -12.63 9.74 0.33
CA LEU A 141 -13.17 9.27 -0.95
C LEU A 141 -14.63 9.69 -1.13
N VAL A 142 -15.42 9.63 -0.05
CA VAL A 142 -16.84 10.02 -0.04
C VAL A 142 -17.12 10.93 1.13
N THR A 143 -17.83 12.03 0.88
CA THR A 143 -18.42 12.88 1.93
C THR A 143 -19.93 12.71 1.91
N ALA A 144 -20.48 12.18 3.00
CA ALA A 144 -21.91 11.94 3.14
C ALA A 144 -22.56 12.97 4.07
N ALA A 145 -23.64 13.62 3.63
CA ALA A 145 -24.38 14.60 4.44
C ALA A 145 -25.04 13.95 5.67
N SER A 146 -25.47 12.69 5.54
CA SER A 146 -25.96 11.84 6.61
C SER A 146 -25.13 10.55 6.70
N GLY A 147 -25.11 9.94 7.89
CA GLY A 147 -24.12 8.94 8.29
C GLY A 147 -23.84 7.79 7.32
N ILE A 148 -22.64 7.25 7.43
CA ILE A 148 -22.16 6.08 6.69
C ILE A 148 -22.58 4.82 7.44
N THR A 149 -23.17 3.85 6.75
CA THR A 149 -23.66 2.61 7.36
C THR A 149 -23.06 1.37 6.70
N GLY A 150 -22.93 0.28 7.45
CA GLY A 150 -22.57 -1.05 6.94
C GLY A 150 -21.09 -1.28 6.61
N LEU A 151 -20.19 -0.31 6.88
CA LEU A 151 -18.75 -0.53 6.80
C LEU A 151 -18.26 -1.38 7.98
N ASP A 152 -17.43 -2.39 7.70
CA ASP A 152 -16.80 -3.26 8.70
C ASP A 152 -15.35 -3.56 8.29
N SER A 153 -14.48 -3.97 9.23
CA SER A 153 -13.06 -4.25 8.92
C SER A 153 -12.86 -5.40 7.92
N GLY A 154 -13.83 -6.32 7.80
CA GLY A 154 -13.73 -7.49 6.94
C GLY A 154 -14.37 -7.34 5.56
N ASN A 155 -15.13 -6.28 5.28
CA ASN A 155 -16.00 -6.21 4.10
C ASN A 155 -15.49 -5.33 2.95
N TRP A 156 -14.22 -4.94 2.97
CA TRP A 156 -13.58 -4.17 1.91
C TRP A 156 -12.18 -4.72 1.58
N GLN A 157 -11.67 -4.33 0.42
CA GLN A 157 -10.29 -4.56 0.00
C GLN A 157 -9.80 -3.45 -0.93
N VAL A 158 -8.49 -3.24 -0.97
CA VAL A 158 -7.82 -2.32 -1.89
C VAL A 158 -7.10 -3.12 -2.97
N GLU A 159 -7.24 -2.68 -4.21
CA GLU A 159 -6.52 -3.16 -5.39
C GLU A 159 -5.77 -1.98 -5.99
N ALA A 160 -4.46 -1.90 -5.75
CA ALA A 160 -3.64 -0.76 -6.17
C ALA A 160 -2.45 -1.23 -7.03
N PRO A 161 -2.70 -1.80 -8.23
CA PRO A 161 -1.64 -2.32 -9.08
C PRO A 161 -0.66 -1.20 -9.46
N GLY A 162 0.63 -1.46 -9.27
CA GLY A 162 1.68 -0.49 -9.62
C GLY A 162 1.78 0.73 -8.69
N PHE A 163 0.99 0.79 -7.61
CA PHE A 163 1.14 1.85 -6.60
C PHE A 163 2.57 1.80 -6.00
N PRO A 164 3.29 2.93 -5.95
CA PRO A 164 4.71 2.93 -5.59
C PRO A 164 4.97 2.65 -4.10
N GLY A 165 3.96 2.80 -3.25
CA GLY A 165 4.13 2.70 -1.81
C GLY A 165 4.15 1.27 -1.25
N THR A 166 4.89 1.08 -0.16
CA THR A 166 5.09 -0.22 0.52
C THR A 166 4.21 -0.46 1.74
N GLY A 167 3.36 0.51 2.05
CA GLY A 167 2.54 0.55 3.23
C GLY A 167 1.23 -0.20 3.15
N THR A 168 0.47 -0.05 4.22
CA THR A 168 -0.84 -0.68 4.37
C THR A 168 -1.94 0.35 4.23
N TRP A 169 -3.03 -0.06 3.60
CA TRP A 169 -4.25 0.72 3.53
C TRP A 169 -5.22 0.33 4.65
N SER A 170 -5.98 1.29 5.15
CA SER A 170 -7.11 1.10 6.04
C SER A 170 -8.29 1.94 5.56
N LEU A 171 -9.51 1.43 5.71
CA LEU A 171 -10.74 2.15 5.37
C LEU A 171 -11.56 2.37 6.63
N SER A 172 -12.02 3.60 6.85
CA SER A 172 -12.81 3.97 8.02
C SER A 172 -13.93 4.93 7.66
N ALA A 173 -14.99 4.91 8.45
CA ALA A 173 -15.97 5.98 8.49
C ALA A 173 -15.58 6.94 9.62
N SER A 174 -15.22 8.17 9.28
CA SER A 174 -14.81 9.22 10.22
C SER A 174 -15.71 10.44 10.04
N GLY A 175 -16.61 10.66 11.00
CA GLY A 175 -17.65 11.69 10.86
C GLY A 175 -18.52 11.45 9.62
N SER A 176 -18.52 12.40 8.68
CA SER A 176 -19.20 12.32 7.38
C SER A 176 -18.34 11.68 6.27
N GLY A 177 -17.08 11.33 6.53
CA GLY A 177 -16.13 10.89 5.52
C GLY A 177 -15.94 9.38 5.48
N LEU A 178 -15.98 8.79 4.27
CA LEU A 178 -15.36 7.49 4.01
C LEU A 178 -13.88 7.77 3.70
N VAL A 179 -13.02 7.44 4.65
CA VAL A 179 -11.59 7.81 4.63
C VAL A 179 -10.75 6.57 4.40
N LEU A 180 -10.01 6.59 3.29
CA LEU A 180 -8.96 5.64 2.98
C LEU A 180 -7.64 6.21 3.50
N ALA A 181 -7.07 5.57 4.52
CA ALA A 181 -5.80 5.98 5.10
C ALA A 181 -4.67 5.03 4.70
N TYR A 182 -3.57 5.62 4.24
CA TYR A 182 -2.30 4.99 3.99
C TYR A 182 -1.39 5.13 5.20
N THR A 183 -0.95 4.01 5.74
CA THR A 183 0.15 3.95 6.71
C THR A 183 1.39 3.45 5.97
N PRO A 184 2.50 4.21 5.97
CA PRO A 184 3.72 3.81 5.27
C PRO A 184 4.20 2.45 5.74
N GLY A 185 4.81 1.70 4.82
CA GLY A 185 5.53 0.49 5.18
C GLY A 185 6.70 0.89 6.07
N GLY A 186 7.17 0.00 6.93
CA GLY A 186 8.37 0.22 7.75
C GLY A 186 9.56 0.58 6.84
N GLY A 187 9.78 1.87 6.61
CA GLY A 187 10.67 2.36 5.56
C GLY A 187 10.10 3.61 4.90
N THR A 188 9.94 4.70 5.65
CA THR A 188 9.78 6.04 5.06
C THR A 188 10.92 6.31 4.07
N GLY A 189 10.59 6.89 2.92
CA GLY A 189 11.55 7.23 1.88
C GLY A 189 12.75 7.97 2.46
N GLY A 190 13.96 7.46 2.24
CA GLY A 190 15.20 8.10 2.68
C GLY A 190 15.35 8.36 4.19
N GLY A 191 14.40 7.90 5.04
CA GLY A 191 14.40 8.16 6.47
C GLY A 191 15.26 7.14 7.19
N GLY A 192 16.40 7.56 7.73
CA GLY A 192 17.26 6.72 8.57
C GLY A 192 16.53 6.13 9.78
N TYR A 193 17.28 5.37 10.59
CA TYR A 193 16.82 4.64 11.78
C TYR A 193 15.73 5.36 12.63
N THR A 194 15.87 6.67 12.89
CA THR A 194 14.91 7.44 13.70
C THR A 194 13.49 7.44 13.13
N SER A 195 13.35 7.53 11.81
CA SER A 195 12.03 7.55 11.19
C SER A 195 11.38 6.16 11.18
N TRP A 196 12.19 5.11 11.07
CA TRP A 196 11.71 3.74 11.21
C TRP A 196 11.25 3.47 12.65
N ALA A 197 12.05 3.84 13.65
CA ALA A 197 11.72 3.62 15.07
C ALA A 197 10.43 4.35 15.49
N ALA A 198 10.17 5.55 14.96
CA ALA A 198 8.95 6.31 15.23
C ALA A 198 7.66 5.62 14.72
N GLY A 199 7.78 4.64 13.81
CA GLY A 199 6.67 3.89 13.25
C GLY A 199 6.08 2.81 14.16
N PHE A 200 6.66 2.57 15.35
CA PHE A 200 6.25 1.51 16.27
C PHE A 200 5.64 2.07 17.56
N PRO A 201 4.30 2.24 17.63
CA PRO A 201 3.62 2.59 18.86
C PRO A 201 3.91 1.54 19.94
N GLY A 202 4.48 1.95 21.07
CA GLY A 202 4.84 1.05 22.18
C GLY A 202 6.31 0.67 22.26
N LEU A 203 7.15 1.14 21.33
CA LEU A 203 8.61 1.07 21.48
C LEU A 203 9.05 1.95 22.65
N THR A 204 9.39 1.32 23.78
CA THR A 204 9.67 2.02 25.05
C THR A 204 11.11 2.51 25.17
N ASP A 205 12.06 1.82 24.53
CA ASP A 205 13.46 2.25 24.40
C ASP A 205 13.88 2.14 22.93
N SER A 206 13.96 3.28 22.26
CA SER A 206 14.29 3.38 20.84
C SER A 206 15.79 3.61 20.58
N ALA A 207 16.67 3.41 21.57
CA ALA A 207 18.10 3.49 21.33
C ALA A 207 18.56 2.43 20.30
N PRO A 208 19.43 2.73 19.32
CA PRO A 208 19.86 1.76 18.29
C PRO A 208 20.44 0.45 18.84
N GLY A 209 21.08 0.50 20.00
CA GLY A 209 21.65 -0.66 20.67
C GLY A 209 20.72 -1.33 21.69
N ALA A 210 19.51 -0.82 21.91
CA ALA A 210 18.55 -1.41 22.84
C ALA A 210 17.85 -2.63 22.22
N ASP A 211 17.32 -3.47 23.09
CA ASP A 211 16.55 -4.69 22.82
C ASP A 211 15.35 -4.70 23.82
N PRO A 212 14.32 -3.88 23.55
CA PRO A 212 13.20 -3.67 24.47
C PRO A 212 12.25 -4.87 24.55
N ASP A 213 12.17 -5.69 23.50
CA ASP A 213 11.35 -6.88 23.39
C ASP A 213 12.07 -8.19 23.78
N ARG A 214 13.39 -8.13 24.01
CA ARG A 214 14.22 -9.13 24.69
C ARG A 214 14.40 -10.43 23.92
N ASP A 215 14.59 -10.33 22.61
CA ASP A 215 14.88 -11.48 21.75
C ASP A 215 16.37 -11.60 21.39
N GLY A 216 17.20 -10.66 21.85
CA GLY A 216 18.62 -10.59 21.56
C GLY A 216 18.97 -9.88 20.25
N VAL A 217 17.99 -9.27 19.58
CA VAL A 217 18.16 -8.51 18.34
C VAL A 217 18.03 -7.03 18.68
N SER A 218 19.09 -6.25 18.44
CA SER A 218 19.01 -4.82 18.73
C SER A 218 18.12 -4.10 17.72
N ASN A 219 17.50 -2.98 18.14
CA ASN A 219 16.69 -2.14 17.27
C ASN A 219 17.40 -1.78 15.94
N LEU A 220 18.71 -1.52 15.96
CA LEU A 220 19.47 -1.22 14.72
C LEU A 220 19.59 -2.43 13.80
N LEU A 221 19.72 -3.63 14.36
CA LEU A 221 19.77 -4.86 13.59
C LEU A 221 18.38 -5.19 13.03
N GLU A 222 17.32 -4.97 13.80
CA GLU A 222 15.95 -5.07 13.31
C GLU A 222 15.64 -4.06 12.20
N TYR A 223 16.11 -2.82 12.31
CA TYR A 223 16.01 -1.84 11.23
C TYR A 223 16.65 -2.36 9.93
N ALA A 224 17.83 -2.98 10.04
CA ALA A 224 18.51 -3.55 8.89
C ALA A 224 17.77 -4.77 8.32
N LEU A 225 17.21 -5.62 9.19
CA LEU A 225 16.61 -6.91 8.84
C LEU A 225 15.09 -6.88 8.66
N ASN A 226 14.47 -5.69 8.69
CA ASN A 226 13.03 -5.49 8.61
C ASN A 226 12.25 -6.16 9.76
N GLY A 227 12.75 -6.02 10.99
CA GLY A 227 12.13 -6.49 12.24
C GLY A 227 11.07 -5.54 12.81
N ASN A 228 10.52 -5.94 13.95
CA ASN A 228 9.57 -5.17 14.74
C ASN A 228 10.05 -5.11 16.21
N PRO A 229 10.57 -3.96 16.69
CA PRO A 229 11.20 -3.79 18.01
C PRO A 229 10.23 -3.79 19.19
N THR A 230 9.03 -4.31 18.98
CA THR A 230 8.02 -4.47 20.02
C THR A 230 7.57 -5.92 20.14
N GLN A 231 8.13 -6.83 19.34
CA GLN A 231 7.69 -8.21 19.19
C GLN A 231 8.87 -9.14 19.03
N ALA A 232 9.23 -9.81 20.13
CA ALA A 232 10.30 -10.79 20.17
C ALA A 232 10.22 -11.79 19.01
N ASN A 233 11.22 -11.77 18.13
CA ASN A 233 11.28 -12.57 16.92
C ASN A 233 12.72 -12.82 16.51
N THR A 234 13.16 -14.08 16.51
CA THR A 234 14.51 -14.44 16.05
C THR A 234 14.55 -15.01 14.63
N ASP A 235 13.40 -15.17 13.97
CA ASP A 235 13.30 -15.75 12.63
C ASP A 235 13.87 -14.82 11.54
N LEU A 236 14.06 -13.52 11.83
CA LEU A 236 14.70 -12.58 10.92
C LEU A 236 16.24 -12.72 10.87
N LEU A 237 16.83 -13.48 11.79
CA LEU A 237 18.29 -13.60 11.88
C LEU A 237 18.88 -14.26 10.61
N PRO A 238 20.11 -13.88 10.21
CA PRO A 238 20.75 -14.48 9.05
C PRO A 238 20.93 -16.00 9.18
N ALA A 239 20.72 -16.70 8.08
CA ALA A 239 20.99 -18.12 7.95
C ALA A 239 22.36 -18.37 7.31
N ALA A 240 23.00 -19.48 7.69
CA ALA A 240 24.25 -19.93 7.10
C ALA A 240 24.11 -21.37 6.58
N ALA A 241 24.73 -21.66 5.44
CA ALA A 241 24.73 -22.98 4.83
C ALA A 241 26.10 -23.32 4.23
N VAL A 242 26.46 -24.60 4.29
CA VAL A 242 27.58 -25.15 3.51
C VAL A 242 26.99 -25.77 2.24
N THR A 243 27.50 -25.35 1.08
CA THR A 243 27.10 -25.85 -0.23
C THR A 243 28.30 -26.48 -0.93
N PRO A 244 28.10 -27.23 -2.04
CA PRO A 244 29.22 -27.70 -2.85
C PRO A 244 30.13 -26.58 -3.37
N ALA A 245 29.62 -25.35 -3.48
CA ALA A 245 30.38 -24.18 -3.91
C ALA A 245 31.16 -23.50 -2.77
N GLY A 246 30.90 -23.83 -1.51
CA GLY A 246 31.57 -23.26 -0.34
C GLY A 246 30.60 -22.94 0.80
N PHE A 247 30.67 -21.72 1.32
CA PHE A 247 29.82 -21.25 2.41
C PHE A 247 28.89 -20.14 1.91
N GLU A 248 27.64 -20.17 2.33
CA GLU A 248 26.64 -19.15 2.03
C GLU A 248 26.07 -18.57 3.32
N PHE A 249 25.93 -17.24 3.33
CA PHE A 249 25.28 -16.48 4.39
C PHE A 249 24.16 -15.64 3.80
N THR A 250 22.93 -15.85 4.25
CA THR A 250 21.73 -15.25 3.65
C THR A 250 20.89 -14.53 4.68
N PHE A 251 20.40 -13.34 4.32
CA PHE A 251 19.45 -12.59 5.12
C PHE A 251 18.56 -11.72 4.22
N THR A 252 17.40 -11.32 4.75
CA THR A 252 16.56 -10.31 4.13
C THR A 252 16.87 -8.97 4.77
N ARG A 253 17.15 -7.94 3.97
CA ARG A 253 17.33 -6.58 4.47
C ARG A 253 16.17 -5.68 4.08
N LEU A 254 15.84 -4.71 4.94
CA LEU A 254 15.06 -3.55 4.55
C LEU A 254 15.92 -2.72 3.59
N ARG A 255 15.51 -2.53 2.33
CA ARG A 255 16.33 -1.82 1.33
C ARG A 255 16.71 -0.40 1.80
N ALA A 256 15.77 0.32 2.39
CA ALA A 256 15.99 1.67 2.88
C ALA A 256 17.10 1.75 3.96
N SER A 257 17.33 0.65 4.70
CA SER A 257 18.40 0.61 5.71
C SER A 257 19.80 0.74 5.10
N ALA A 258 19.99 0.37 3.83
CA ALA A 258 21.31 0.35 3.19
C ALA A 258 21.93 1.76 3.01
N SER A 259 21.10 2.82 2.96
CA SER A 259 21.60 4.20 2.93
C SER A 259 21.92 4.73 4.33
N GLY A 260 21.17 4.31 5.35
CA GLY A 260 21.31 4.78 6.74
C GLY A 260 22.25 3.94 7.62
N THR A 261 22.80 2.85 7.08
CA THR A 261 23.69 1.94 7.82
C THR A 261 24.90 1.54 6.98
N ASP A 262 25.98 1.21 7.68
CA ASP A 262 27.07 0.39 7.14
C ASP A 262 26.80 -1.06 7.52
N GLN A 263 26.60 -1.90 6.51
CA GLN A 263 26.36 -3.33 6.66
C GLN A 263 27.60 -4.08 6.19
N VAL A 264 28.13 -4.93 7.06
CA VAL A 264 29.36 -5.69 6.80
C VAL A 264 29.11 -7.13 7.20
N PHE A 265 29.33 -8.05 6.27
CA PHE A 265 29.52 -9.44 6.62
C PHE A 265 30.97 -9.66 7.07
N GLU A 266 31.15 -10.18 8.26
CA GLU A 266 32.46 -10.49 8.82
C GLU A 266 32.63 -12.00 8.93
N TYR A 267 33.79 -12.51 8.49
CA TYR A 267 34.11 -13.94 8.58
C TYR A 267 35.52 -14.20 9.12
N GLY A 268 35.73 -15.38 9.70
CA GLY A 268 37.03 -15.79 10.23
C GLY A 268 37.10 -17.26 10.61
N SER A 269 38.31 -17.77 10.87
CA SER A 269 38.53 -19.14 11.38
C SER A 269 38.48 -19.23 12.91
N THR A 270 38.38 -18.08 13.59
CA THR A 270 38.22 -17.92 15.04
C THR A 270 37.20 -16.82 15.34
N LEU A 271 36.77 -16.68 16.59
CA LEU A 271 35.86 -15.61 17.01
C LEU A 271 36.59 -14.28 17.31
N GLY A 272 37.93 -14.22 17.16
CA GLY A 272 38.75 -13.06 17.54
C GLY A 272 39.33 -12.25 16.37
N ALA A 273 39.46 -12.85 15.17
CA ALA A 273 40.02 -12.18 13.99
C ALA A 273 39.03 -12.27 12.83
N TRP A 274 38.62 -11.10 12.31
CA TRP A 274 37.54 -10.98 11.33
C TRP A 274 38.04 -10.33 10.03
N THR A 275 37.66 -10.93 8.90
CA THR A 275 37.78 -10.35 7.56
C THR A 275 36.44 -9.73 7.17
N ALA A 276 36.45 -8.48 6.73
CA ALA A 276 35.25 -7.73 6.39
C ALA A 276 34.92 -7.82 4.89
N VAL A 277 33.64 -8.07 4.59
CA VAL A 277 33.02 -7.95 3.28
C VAL A 277 31.91 -6.91 3.40
N ALA A 278 32.10 -5.74 2.80
CA ALA A 278 31.06 -4.73 2.74
C ALA A 278 29.85 -5.27 1.97
N ILE A 279 28.64 -5.00 2.46
CA ILE A 279 27.39 -5.28 1.75
C ILE A 279 27.02 -4.04 0.93
N PRO A 280 27.25 -4.03 -0.40
CA PRO A 280 26.99 -2.87 -1.24
C PRO A 280 25.50 -2.58 -1.45
N ALA A 281 25.20 -1.47 -2.13
CA ALA A 281 23.83 -1.14 -2.55
C ALA A 281 23.30 -2.11 -3.62
N ALA A 282 24.17 -2.61 -4.50
CA ALA A 282 23.85 -3.56 -5.57
C ALA A 282 24.87 -4.70 -5.61
N SER A 283 24.52 -5.84 -6.22
CA SER A 283 25.39 -7.02 -6.33
C SER A 283 26.82 -6.69 -6.78
N GLY A 284 27.81 -7.31 -6.15
CA GLY A 284 29.21 -7.10 -6.45
C GLY A 284 30.12 -8.05 -5.70
N GLY A 285 31.16 -8.53 -6.37
CA GLY A 285 32.11 -9.50 -5.80
C GLY A 285 31.40 -10.74 -5.26
N ASN A 286 31.58 -11.00 -3.96
CA ASN A 286 31.03 -12.16 -3.26
C ASN A 286 29.60 -11.94 -2.74
N VAL A 287 28.99 -10.79 -3.02
CA VAL A 287 27.66 -10.42 -2.53
C VAL A 287 26.68 -10.38 -3.70
N THR A 288 25.65 -11.22 -3.62
CA THR A 288 24.49 -11.19 -4.52
C THR A 288 23.32 -10.56 -3.78
N ILE A 289 22.69 -9.57 -4.39
CA ILE A 289 21.51 -8.89 -3.88
C ILE A 289 20.40 -9.11 -4.89
N THR A 290 19.30 -9.72 -4.46
CA THR A 290 18.09 -9.89 -5.26
C THR A 290 17.09 -8.82 -4.80
N PRO A 291 16.89 -7.76 -5.60
CA PRO A 291 16.02 -6.65 -5.25
C PRO A 291 14.56 -7.11 -5.07
N ASN A 292 13.82 -6.53 -4.13
CA ASN A 292 12.36 -6.75 -3.94
C ASN A 292 12.00 -8.22 -3.69
N THR A 293 12.82 -8.91 -2.91
CA THR A 293 12.66 -10.33 -2.58
C THR A 293 12.86 -10.51 -1.07
N PRO A 294 11.92 -11.13 -0.34
CA PRO A 294 10.72 -11.82 -0.83
C PRO A 294 9.55 -10.88 -1.20
N ALA A 295 9.64 -9.59 -0.87
CA ALA A 295 8.59 -8.60 -1.13
C ALA A 295 9.20 -7.26 -1.55
N GLN A 296 8.38 -6.37 -2.12
CA GLN A 296 8.79 -5.01 -2.47
C GLN A 296 9.35 -4.25 -1.26
N GLY A 297 10.44 -3.50 -1.47
CA GLY A 297 11.13 -2.78 -0.40
C GLY A 297 12.11 -3.63 0.42
N LEU A 298 12.12 -4.95 0.23
CA LEU A 298 13.08 -5.87 0.85
C LEU A 298 14.07 -6.39 -0.18
N ASP A 299 15.33 -6.59 0.22
CA ASP A 299 16.30 -7.27 -0.62
C ASP A 299 16.73 -8.59 0.03
N SER A 300 16.81 -9.65 -0.78
CA SER A 300 17.47 -10.87 -0.36
C SER A 300 18.97 -10.70 -0.61
N VAL A 301 19.76 -10.77 0.46
CA VAL A 301 21.22 -10.66 0.40
C VAL A 301 21.82 -12.04 0.62
N ARG A 302 22.71 -12.44 -0.27
CA ARG A 302 23.47 -13.68 -0.21
C ARG A 302 24.96 -13.35 -0.34
N VAL A 303 25.73 -13.75 0.66
CA VAL A 303 27.20 -13.71 0.61
C VAL A 303 27.71 -15.12 0.38
N THR A 304 28.60 -15.30 -0.61
CA THR A 304 29.21 -16.59 -0.92
C THR A 304 30.72 -16.52 -0.72
N LEU A 305 31.26 -17.45 0.06
CA LEU A 305 32.69 -17.64 0.24
C LEU A 305 33.14 -18.98 -0.34
N PRO A 306 34.32 -19.04 -0.98
CA PRO A 306 34.86 -20.31 -1.47
C PRO A 306 35.21 -21.23 -0.30
N ALA A 307 35.19 -22.54 -0.51
CA ALA A 307 35.56 -23.53 0.52
C ALA A 307 36.96 -23.29 1.10
N SER A 308 37.89 -22.71 0.32
CA SER A 308 39.24 -22.34 0.78
C SER A 308 39.25 -21.24 1.86
N ALA A 309 38.14 -20.54 2.08
CA ALA A 309 38.02 -19.58 3.18
C ALA A 309 37.96 -20.28 4.55
N ALA A 310 37.57 -21.56 4.59
CA ALA A 310 37.59 -22.36 5.81
C ALA A 310 39.01 -22.87 6.08
N VAL A 311 39.64 -22.35 7.13
CA VAL A 311 40.96 -22.81 7.58
C VAL A 311 40.75 -23.96 8.57
N ASP A 312 41.41 -25.10 8.33
CA ASP A 312 41.24 -26.33 9.12
C ASP A 312 39.77 -26.78 9.25
N GLY A 313 38.96 -26.52 8.22
CA GLY A 313 37.54 -26.86 8.20
C GLY A 313 36.67 -25.97 9.10
N ARG A 314 37.17 -24.83 9.57
CA ARG A 314 36.44 -23.88 10.43
C ARG A 314 36.19 -22.57 9.73
N LEU A 315 34.95 -22.08 9.82
CA LEU A 315 34.53 -20.78 9.34
C LEU A 315 33.38 -20.27 10.21
N PHE A 316 33.51 -19.06 10.70
CA PHE A 316 32.48 -18.30 11.40
C PHE A 316 32.07 -17.13 10.53
N GLY A 317 30.80 -16.76 10.58
CA GLY A 317 30.24 -15.61 9.86
C GLY A 317 29.29 -14.84 10.75
N ARG A 318 29.29 -13.50 10.64
CA ARG A 318 28.32 -12.64 11.30
C ARG A 318 27.98 -11.42 10.45
N LEU A 319 26.78 -10.90 10.63
CA LEU A 319 26.40 -9.59 10.12
C LEU A 319 26.71 -8.53 11.19
N ARG A 320 27.42 -7.48 10.80
CA ARG A 320 27.64 -6.28 11.61
C ARG A 320 26.94 -5.10 10.95
N VAL A 321 26.14 -4.39 11.73
CA VAL A 321 25.43 -3.19 11.30
C VAL A 321 25.87 -2.03 12.20
N THR A 322 26.27 -0.91 11.59
CA THR A 322 26.53 0.35 12.29
C THR A 322 25.72 1.46 11.64
N SER A 323 25.24 2.42 12.43
CA SER A 323 24.57 3.60 11.90
C SER A 323 25.55 4.48 11.13
N ARG A 324 25.11 5.05 10.00
CA ARG A 324 25.80 6.20 9.39
C ARG A 324 25.29 7.48 10.04
N ASN A 325 26.21 8.35 10.42
CA ASN A 325 25.90 9.70 10.89
C ASN A 325 25.46 10.60 9.73
#